data_AF-A0A0P9MI42-F1
#
_entry.id   AF-A0A0P9MI42-F1
#
_cell.length_a   1.000
_cell.length_b   1.000
_cell.length_c   1.000
_cell.angle_alpha   90.00
_cell.angle_beta   90.00
_cell.angle_gamma   90.00
#
_symmetry.space_group_name_H-M   'P 1'
#
loop_
_entity.id
_entity.type
_entity.pdbx_description
1 polymer ?
#
loop_
_entity_poly.entity_id
_entity_poly.type
_entity_poly.pdbx_seq_one_letter_code
_entity_poly.pdbx_strand_id
1 'polypeptide(L)'
;TAVDKVSKGKGRTVNARFSVMCAHYLFDPDFCNVASGWEKGIVEKNVQDRRRRIWLDAQDCLFHTFDELNVWLGQRCRTLWSGWK
;
A
#
# COMPACT_ATOMS: atom_id res chain seq x y z
N THR A 1 13.85 -10.00 2.73
CA THR A 1 12.40 -10.27 2.78
C THR A 1 11.89 -9.95 4.18
N ALA A 2 10.59 -9.72 4.38
CA ALA A 2 10.05 -9.45 5.72
C ALA A 2 9.92 -10.72 6.59
N VAL A 3 9.70 -11.87 5.95
CA VAL A 3 9.59 -13.19 6.57
C VAL A 3 10.65 -14.09 5.96
N ASP A 4 11.35 -14.87 6.80
CA ASP A 4 12.36 -15.85 6.38
C ASP A 4 11.73 -17.22 6.14
N LYS A 5 10.73 -17.60 6.95
CA LYS A 5 10.05 -18.89 6.82
C LYS A 5 8.57 -18.81 7.19
N VAL A 6 7.75 -19.49 6.41
CA VAL A 6 6.33 -19.74 6.70
C VAL A 6 6.20 -21.18 7.20
N SER A 7 5.60 -21.40 8.38
CA SER A 7 5.30 -22.72 8.91
C SER A 7 3.82 -23.09 8.75
N LYS A 8 3.44 -24.33 9.08
CA LYS A 8 2.04 -24.77 8.97
C LYS A 8 1.13 -23.87 9.82
N GLY A 9 -0.04 -23.52 9.29
CA GLY A 9 -0.99 -22.61 9.95
C GLY A 9 -0.57 -21.14 9.84
N LYS A 10 -0.63 -20.40 10.95
CA LYS A 10 -0.30 -18.95 11.00
C LYS A 10 1.14 -18.65 11.43
N GLY A 11 1.96 -19.68 11.66
CA GLY A 11 3.33 -19.49 12.16
C GLY A 11 4.27 -18.89 11.11
N ARG A 12 5.07 -17.89 11.52
CA ARG A 12 6.05 -17.22 10.66
C ARG A 12 7.33 -16.92 11.44
N THR A 13 8.47 -17.14 10.82
CA THR A 13 9.76 -16.62 11.31
C THR A 13 10.01 -15.29 10.61
N VAL A 14 9.84 -14.19 11.35
CA VAL A 14 10.06 -12.84 10.84
C VAL A 14 11.56 -12.55 10.79
N ASN A 15 11.99 -11.88 9.73
CA ASN A 15 13.39 -11.52 9.56
C ASN A 15 13.84 -10.52 10.63
N ALA A 16 14.97 -10.76 11.28
CA ALA A 16 15.45 -9.90 12.37
C ALA A 16 15.65 -8.44 11.96
N ARG A 17 16.13 -8.16 10.74
CA ARG A 17 16.29 -6.79 10.23
C ARG A 17 14.94 -6.10 10.03
N PHE A 18 13.92 -6.86 9.63
CA PHE A 18 12.56 -6.35 9.50
C PHE A 18 11.95 -6.03 10.87
N SER A 19 12.14 -6.90 11.88
CA SER A 19 11.70 -6.61 13.26
C SER A 19 12.37 -5.35 13.84
N VAL A 20 13.66 -5.13 13.59
CA VAL A 20 14.36 -3.90 14.01
C VAL A 20 13.77 -2.67 13.32
N MET A 21 13.44 -2.77 12.03
CA MET A 21 12.77 -1.69 11.29
C MET A 21 11.40 -1.35 11.89
N CYS A 22 10.59 -2.35 12.22
CA CYS A 22 9.30 -2.18 12.89
C CYS A 22 9.47 -1.48 14.26
N ALA A 23 10.46 -1.87 15.04
CA ALA A 23 10.74 -1.24 16.33
C ALA A 23 11.25 0.20 16.20
N HIS A 24 12.07 0.49 15.18
CA HIS A 24 12.60 1.84 14.94
C HIS A 24 11.50 2.82 14.51
N TYR A 25 10.59 2.38 13.63
CA TYR A 25 9.50 3.20 13.12
C TYR A 25 8.18 3.02 13.89
N LEU A 26 8.18 2.26 14.98
CA LEU A 26 7.05 2.03 15.88
C LEU A 26 5.74 1.63 15.17
N PHE A 27 5.81 0.59 14.33
CA PHE A 27 4.62 0.00 13.72
C PHE A 27 4.60 -1.52 13.85
N ASP A 28 3.40 -2.07 14.04
CA ASP A 28 3.17 -3.51 14.08
C ASP A 28 2.86 -4.04 12.67
N PRO A 29 3.60 -5.04 12.17
CA PRO A 29 3.35 -5.60 10.86
C PRO A 29 2.16 -6.56 10.88
N ASP A 30 1.28 -6.42 9.90
CA ASP A 30 0.26 -7.43 9.58
C ASP A 30 0.58 -8.13 8.25
N PHE A 31 0.42 -9.44 8.22
CA PHE A 31 0.80 -10.29 7.09
C PHE A 31 -0.40 -11.08 6.59
N CYS A 32 -0.66 -10.99 5.28
CA CYS A 32 -1.72 -11.76 4.62
C CYS A 32 -1.63 -13.26 4.95
N ASN A 33 -2.76 -13.87 5.27
CA ASN A 33 -2.88 -15.28 5.62
C ASN A 33 -2.62 -16.16 4.39
N VAL A 34 -1.73 -17.15 4.56
CA VAL A 34 -1.27 -18.02 3.48
C VAL A 34 -2.42 -18.87 2.93
N ALA A 35 -3.37 -19.26 3.79
CA ALA A 35 -4.57 -19.98 3.41
C ALA A 35 -5.65 -19.09 2.75
N SER A 36 -5.39 -17.78 2.64
CA SER A 36 -6.36 -16.78 2.20
C SER A 36 -5.79 -15.94 1.05
N GLY A 37 -5.47 -16.61 -0.07
CA GLY A 37 -4.91 -15.95 -1.26
C GLY A 37 -5.76 -14.81 -1.85
N TRP A 38 -7.05 -14.79 -1.54
CA TRP A 38 -7.97 -13.70 -1.88
C TRP A 38 -7.63 -12.36 -1.21
N GLU A 39 -7.01 -12.35 -0.04
CA GLU A 39 -6.60 -11.11 0.66
C GLU A 39 -5.63 -10.29 -0.20
N LYS A 40 -4.66 -10.96 -0.81
CA LYS A 40 -3.70 -10.31 -1.71
C LYS A 40 -4.38 -9.80 -2.97
N GLY A 41 -5.30 -10.57 -3.54
CA GLY A 41 -6.06 -10.16 -4.72
C GLY A 41 -6.90 -8.90 -4.50
N ILE A 42 -7.48 -8.73 -3.29
CA ILE A 42 -8.19 -7.50 -2.92
C ILE A 42 -7.23 -6.31 -2.91
N VAL A 43 -6.06 -6.45 -2.27
CA VAL A 43 -5.05 -5.39 -2.23
C VAL A 43 -4.57 -5.03 -3.63
N GLU A 44 -4.22 -6.01 -4.46
CA GLU A 44 -3.74 -5.80 -5.83
C GLU A 44 -4.78 -5.11 -6.71
N LYS A 45 -6.04 -5.55 -6.65
CA LYS A 45 -7.14 -4.90 -7.37
C LYS A 45 -7.32 -3.46 -6.92
N ASN A 46 -7.34 -3.21 -5.61
CA ASN A 46 -7.49 -1.86 -5.08
C ASN A 46 -6.35 -0.93 -5.50
N VAL A 47 -5.11 -1.43 -5.53
CA VAL A 47 -3.95 -0.67 -6.02
C VAL A 47 -4.14 -0.31 -7.50
N GLN A 48 -4.55 -1.26 -8.33
CA GLN A 48 -4.83 -1.01 -9.75
C GLN A 48 -5.96 0.01 -9.95
N ASP A 49 -7.07 -0.15 -9.23
CA ASP A 49 -8.25 0.72 -9.34
C ASP A 49 -7.93 2.15 -8.89
N ARG A 50 -7.21 2.31 -7.77
CA ARG A 50 -6.80 3.64 -7.27
C ARG A 50 -5.83 4.33 -8.22
N ARG A 51 -4.85 3.60 -8.75
CA ARG A 51 -3.91 4.14 -9.74
C ARG A 51 -4.64 4.57 -11.00
N ARG A 52 -5.61 3.79 -11.48
CA ARG A 52 -6.41 4.20 -12.65
C ARG A 52 -7.24 5.46 -12.33
N ARG A 53 -7.90 5.49 -11.18
CA ARG A 53 -8.77 6.61 -10.78
C ARG A 53 -8.04 7.95 -10.71
N ILE A 54 -6.86 8.00 -10.09
CA ILE A 54 -6.13 9.26 -9.95
C ILE A 54 -5.76 9.88 -11.31
N TRP A 55 -5.45 9.05 -12.30
CA TRP A 55 -5.14 9.52 -13.65
C TRP A 55 -6.38 9.94 -14.44
N LEU A 56 -7.53 9.31 -14.22
CA LEU A 56 -8.80 9.78 -14.77
C LEU A 56 -9.16 11.16 -14.22
N ASP A 57 -9.09 11.33 -12.90
CA ASP A 57 -9.36 12.61 -12.24
C ASP A 57 -8.39 13.71 -12.71
N ALA A 58 -7.14 13.35 -13.02
CA ALA A 58 -6.14 14.31 -13.50
C ALA A 58 -6.46 14.83 -14.91
N GLN A 59 -7.18 14.06 -15.74
CA GLN A 59 -7.58 14.48 -17.09
C GLN A 59 -8.60 15.63 -17.06
N ASP A 60 -9.37 15.75 -15.99
CA ASP A 60 -10.34 16.83 -15.79
C ASP A 60 -9.69 18.14 -15.29
N CYS A 61 -8.37 18.12 -15.05
CA CYS A 61 -7.60 19.25 -14.58
C CYS A 61 -6.64 19.75 -15.66
N LEU A 62 -6.42 21.06 -15.72
CA LEU A 62 -5.34 21.65 -16.53
C LEU A 62 -4.16 21.96 -15.61
N PHE A 63 -2.97 21.53 -16.03
CA PHE A 63 -1.72 21.79 -15.32
C PHE A 63 -0.78 22.56 -16.24
N HIS A 64 -0.24 23.66 -15.76
CA HIS A 64 0.71 24.48 -16.52
C HIS A 64 2.16 24.05 -16.30
N THR A 65 2.43 23.29 -15.23
CA THR A 65 3.76 22.78 -14.89
C THR A 65 3.69 21.38 -14.27
N PHE A 66 4.82 20.67 -14.30
CA PHE A 66 4.95 19.39 -13.59
C PHE A 66 4.86 19.53 -12.08
N ASP A 67 5.31 20.67 -11.52
CA ASP A 67 5.23 20.91 -10.07
C ASP A 67 3.78 21.02 -9.62
N GLU A 68 2.94 21.72 -10.39
CA GLU A 68 1.50 21.82 -10.13
C GLU A 68 0.82 20.43 -10.15
N LEU A 69 1.15 19.61 -11.16
CA LEU A 69 0.69 18.23 -11.23
C LEU A 69 1.15 17.41 -10.02
N ASN A 70 2.40 17.52 -9.61
CA ASN A 70 2.95 16.77 -8.47
C ASN A 70 2.29 17.15 -7.14
N VAL A 71 2.05 18.45 -6.92
CA VAL A 71 1.32 18.94 -5.75
C VAL A 71 -0.10 18.37 -5.73
N TRP A 72 -0.79 18.44 -6.88
CA TRP A 72 -2.15 17.90 -7.02
C TRP A 72 -2.19 16.38 -6.79
N LEU A 73 -1.28 15.61 -7.41
CA LEU A 73 -1.18 14.15 -7.23
C LEU A 73 -0.96 13.80 -5.76
N GLY A 74 -0.07 14.51 -5.07
CA GLY A 74 0.20 14.29 -3.66
C GLY A 74 -1.04 14.52 -2.78
N GLN A 75 -1.79 15.59 -3.04
CA GLN A 75 -3.04 15.88 -2.33
C GLN A 75 -4.11 14.84 -2.65
N ARG A 76 -4.34 14.54 -3.93
CA ARG A 76 -5.37 13.60 -4.38
C ARG A 76 -5.12 12.19 -3.85
N CYS A 77 -3.88 11.71 -3.85
CA CYS A 77 -3.48 10.44 -3.24
C CYS A 77 -3.92 10.35 -1.77
N ARG A 78 -3.62 11.39 -0.97
CA ARG A 78 -3.99 11.42 0.45
C ARG A 78 -5.51 11.46 0.65
N THR A 79 -6.23 12.24 -0.15
CA THR A 79 -7.70 12.32 -0.10
C THR A 79 -8.35 10.98 -0.43
N LEU A 80 -7.86 10.30 -1.47
CA LEU A 80 -8.34 8.97 -1.84
C LEU A 80 -8.04 7.94 -0.74
N TRP A 81 -6.91 8.07 -0.05
CA TRP A 81 -6.52 7.21 1.07
C TRP A 81 -7.38 7.46 2.32
N SER A 82 -7.63 8.71 2.70
CA SER A 82 -8.44 9.04 3.88
C SER A 82 -9.92 8.65 3.74
N GLY A 83 -10.44 8.62 2.52
CA GLY A 83 -11.79 8.13 2.22
C GLY A 83 -11.92 6.61 2.21
N TRP A 84 -10.87 5.86 2.54
CA TRP A 84 -10.89 4.40 2.62
C TRP A 84 -11.56 3.94 3.92
N LYS A 85 -12.89 3.82 3.87
CA LYS A 85 -13.67 2.86 4.66
C LYS A 85 -14.15 1.76 3.72
#